data_AF-A0A2K3P4M0-F1
#
_entry.id   AF-A0A2K3P4M0-F1
#
_cell.length_a   1.000
_cell.length_b   1.000
_cell.length_c   1.000
_cell.angle_alpha   90.00
_cell.angle_beta   90.00
_cell.angle_gamma   90.00
#
_symmetry.space_group_name_H-M   'P 1'
#
loop_
_entity.id
_entity.type
_entity.pdbx_description
1 polymer ?
#
loop_
_entity_poly.entity_id
_entity_poly.type
_entity_poly.pdbx_seq_one_letter_code
_entity_poly.pdbx_strand_id
1 'polypeptide(L)'
;MTSNTSNFGISASDVLCGNEFNGTTHLGILQQWFGIHWWTCRAFALLIVALFIMLPLVMLRRVDSLKYSSALSIALALVFVVICSSMAFHSLWSGKTQSVRLFPDFSQVTALDLFTTVPVFVTGFGFHVNVHPIRAELVKPSDMSIAVRLSLLISVAIYFAIGFFGYLLFGDSIMPDVLINFDQNSDSSVGRLLDDIIRLSYALHLALVFPIMFYSLRANIDELLFSNKRPLALDTRRFVSLTLVLLAFTYFVAVEIPNVWYFFQFLGSTTIVCLSFLFPAAIILRDMHGISKTIDQVMATVVIILAVGTSGIAIWTNLNGSSAD
;
A
#
# COMPACT_ATOMS: atom_id res chain seq x y z
N MET A 1 -9.97 3.67 -5.10
CA MET A 1 -9.57 2.40 -5.78
C MET A 1 -8.48 2.63 -6.80
N THR A 2 -8.60 3.63 -7.69
CA THR A 2 -7.51 4.10 -8.59
C THR A 2 -6.24 4.41 -7.81
N SER A 3 -6.42 4.84 -6.57
CA SER A 3 -5.32 5.22 -5.70
C SER A 3 -4.50 4.05 -5.18
N ASN A 4 -5.12 2.91 -4.82
CA ASN A 4 -4.34 1.76 -4.33
C ASN A 4 -3.50 1.10 -5.43
N THR A 5 -3.93 1.20 -6.69
CA THR A 5 -3.14 0.80 -7.85
C THR A 5 -1.99 1.76 -8.14
N SER A 6 -2.15 3.05 -7.86
CA SER A 6 -1.05 4.03 -8.00
C SER A 6 0.03 3.84 -6.92
N ASN A 7 -0.31 3.35 -5.72
CA ASN A 7 0.67 3.01 -4.66
C ASN A 7 1.80 2.12 -5.20
N PHE A 8 1.42 1.09 -5.98
CA PHE A 8 2.37 0.17 -6.61
C PHE A 8 3.40 0.94 -7.44
N GLY A 9 2.92 1.81 -8.33
CA GLY A 9 3.77 2.54 -9.26
C GLY A 9 4.75 3.42 -8.51
N ILE A 10 4.29 4.11 -7.47
CA ILE A 10 5.14 5.02 -6.69
C ILE A 10 6.26 4.23 -6.01
N SER A 11 5.94 3.25 -5.15
CA SER A 11 6.97 2.48 -4.43
C SER A 11 7.89 1.66 -5.34
N ALA A 12 7.36 1.02 -6.39
CA ALA A 12 8.19 0.28 -7.33
C ALA A 12 9.16 1.20 -8.09
N SER A 13 8.73 2.43 -8.38
CA SER A 13 9.60 3.40 -9.04
C SER A 13 10.67 3.99 -8.12
N ASP A 14 10.37 4.20 -6.84
CA ASP A 14 11.35 4.64 -5.85
C ASP A 14 12.45 3.57 -5.69
N VAL A 15 12.08 2.29 -5.69
CA VAL A 15 13.03 1.18 -5.66
C VAL A 15 13.89 1.12 -6.93
N LEU A 16 13.29 1.29 -8.11
CA LEU A 16 14.00 1.12 -9.39
C LEU A 16 14.83 2.34 -9.77
N CYS A 17 14.32 3.54 -9.55
CA CYS A 17 14.85 4.80 -10.05
C CYS A 17 15.29 5.77 -8.95
N GLY A 18 15.11 5.41 -7.68
CA GLY A 18 15.51 6.27 -6.57
C GLY A 18 14.50 7.36 -6.28
N ASN A 19 14.73 8.07 -5.19
CA ASN A 19 13.90 9.18 -4.75
C ASN A 19 14.80 10.26 -4.12
N GLU A 20 14.31 11.50 -4.11
CA GLU A 20 14.94 12.59 -3.37
C GLU A 20 14.08 12.88 -2.14
N PHE A 21 14.67 12.79 -0.95
CA PHE A 21 13.98 13.09 0.30
C PHE A 21 14.87 13.98 1.16
N ASN A 22 14.34 15.12 1.63
CA ASN A 22 15.07 16.08 2.48
C ASN A 22 16.46 16.49 1.96
N GLY A 23 16.62 16.62 0.64
CA GLY A 23 17.88 17.03 0.00
C GLY A 23 18.94 15.93 -0.14
N THR A 24 18.67 14.68 0.28
CA THR A 24 19.53 13.52 -0.02
C THR A 24 18.97 12.74 -1.20
N THR A 25 19.82 12.54 -2.22
CA THR A 25 19.50 11.75 -3.41
C THR A 25 19.75 10.27 -3.12
N HIS A 26 18.68 9.47 -3.08
CA HIS A 26 18.77 8.02 -2.93
C HIS A 26 18.71 7.36 -4.30
N LEU A 27 19.66 6.48 -4.60
CA LEU A 27 19.80 5.90 -5.93
C LEU A 27 18.98 4.61 -6.02
N GLY A 28 18.16 4.51 -7.07
CA GLY A 28 17.44 3.28 -7.39
C GLY A 28 18.37 2.17 -7.86
N ILE A 29 17.92 0.91 -7.84
CA ILE A 29 18.72 -0.23 -8.30
C ILE A 29 19.23 -0.02 -9.74
N LEU A 30 18.38 0.50 -10.64
CA LEU A 30 18.78 0.73 -12.04
C LEU A 30 19.88 1.79 -12.14
N GLN A 31 19.80 2.84 -11.34
CA GLN A 31 20.80 3.89 -11.31
C GLN A 31 22.09 3.44 -10.63
N GLN A 32 22.01 2.59 -9.60
CA GLN A 32 23.19 2.02 -8.92
C GLN A 32 23.96 1.08 -9.84
N TRP A 33 23.26 0.22 -10.58
CA TRP A 33 23.90 -0.79 -11.42
C TRP A 33 24.39 -0.23 -12.76
N PHE A 34 23.64 0.71 -13.35
CA PHE A 34 23.88 1.18 -14.71
C PHE A 34 24.21 2.68 -14.80
N GLY A 35 24.19 3.42 -13.70
CA GLY A 35 24.42 4.87 -13.68
C GLY A 35 23.20 5.68 -14.11
N ILE A 36 23.27 7.00 -13.93
CA ILE A 36 22.18 7.93 -14.24
C ILE A 36 22.10 8.15 -15.76
N HIS A 37 21.07 7.58 -16.37
CA HIS A 37 20.74 7.71 -17.79
C HIS A 37 19.27 8.07 -17.99
N TRP A 38 18.91 8.57 -19.17
CA TRP A 38 17.52 8.91 -19.53
C TRP A 38 16.54 7.73 -19.39
N TRP A 39 17.01 6.50 -19.59
CA TRP A 39 16.21 5.29 -19.46
C TRP A 39 16.13 4.76 -18.02
N THR A 40 16.94 5.28 -17.10
CA THR A 40 16.82 5.04 -15.65
C THR A 40 15.93 6.07 -14.97
N CYS A 41 15.31 6.99 -15.73
CA CYS A 41 14.34 7.94 -15.19
C CYS A 41 13.04 7.23 -14.79
N ARG A 42 12.43 7.71 -13.70
CA ARG A 42 11.18 7.22 -13.11
C ARG A 42 10.10 6.91 -14.15
N ALA A 43 9.81 7.89 -15.02
CA ALA A 43 8.78 7.75 -16.05
C ALA A 43 9.08 6.60 -17.03
N PHE A 44 10.32 6.51 -17.54
CA PHE A 44 10.67 5.48 -18.52
C PHE A 44 10.69 4.08 -17.90
N ALA A 45 11.28 3.92 -16.71
CA ALA A 45 11.30 2.62 -16.04
C ALA A 45 9.88 2.15 -15.68
N LEU A 46 9.03 3.05 -15.18
CA LEU A 46 7.62 2.75 -14.93
C LEU A 46 6.87 2.35 -16.19
N LEU A 47 7.16 3.00 -17.32
CA LEU A 47 6.54 2.67 -18.60
C LEU A 47 6.91 1.25 -19.03
N ILE A 48 8.18 0.86 -18.88
CA ILE A 48 8.64 -0.50 -19.19
C ILE A 48 7.96 -1.52 -18.28
N VAL A 49 7.93 -1.28 -16.96
CA VAL A 49 7.23 -2.17 -16.01
C VAL A 49 5.74 -2.25 -16.34
N ALA A 50 5.11 -1.13 -16.66
CA ALA A 50 3.69 -1.08 -17.01
C ALA A 50 3.39 -1.88 -18.29
N LEU A 51 4.23 -1.78 -19.32
CA LEU A 51 4.00 -2.44 -20.61
C LEU A 51 4.36 -3.93 -20.60
N PHE A 52 5.47 -4.30 -19.96
CA PHE A 52 6.01 -5.67 -20.06
C PHE A 52 5.63 -6.56 -18.87
N ILE A 53 5.31 -5.98 -17.71
CA ILE A 53 4.92 -6.74 -16.51
C ILE A 53 3.45 -6.53 -16.20
N MET A 54 3.00 -5.27 -16.07
CA MET A 54 1.62 -5.03 -15.64
C MET A 54 0.58 -5.35 -16.69
N LEU A 55 0.76 -4.84 -17.90
CA LEU A 55 -0.18 -5.00 -19.00
C LEU A 55 -0.53 -6.48 -19.26
N PRO A 56 0.42 -7.42 -19.41
CA PRO A 56 0.06 -8.82 -19.62
C PRO A 56 -0.69 -9.43 -18.42
N LEU A 57 -0.33 -9.04 -17.18
CA LEU A 57 -1.00 -9.54 -15.98
C LEU A 57 -2.42 -8.98 -15.82
N VAL A 58 -2.68 -7.69 -16.12
CA VAL A 58 -4.02 -7.08 -16.02
C VAL A 58 -4.95 -7.47 -17.19
N MET A 59 -4.39 -7.95 -18.30
CA MET A 59 -5.15 -8.52 -19.41
C MET A 59 -5.82 -9.85 -19.06
N LEU A 60 -5.42 -10.49 -17.95
CA LEU A 60 -6.11 -11.68 -17.44
C LEU A 60 -7.54 -11.34 -17.01
N ARG A 61 -8.49 -12.14 -17.51
CA ARG A 61 -9.93 -11.90 -17.30
C ARG A 61 -10.46 -12.50 -15.99
N ARG A 62 -9.78 -13.50 -15.42
CA ARG A 62 -10.24 -14.21 -14.22
C ARG A 62 -9.27 -14.00 -13.06
N VAL A 63 -9.81 -13.74 -11.88
CA VAL A 63 -9.02 -13.61 -10.64
C VAL A 63 -8.38 -14.95 -10.28
N ASP A 64 -9.04 -16.06 -10.58
CA ASP A 64 -8.51 -17.41 -10.38
C ASP A 64 -7.17 -17.68 -11.07
N SER A 65 -6.91 -17.05 -12.22
CA SER A 65 -5.61 -17.17 -12.91
C SER A 65 -4.48 -16.46 -12.15
N LEU A 66 -4.82 -15.49 -11.29
CA LEU A 66 -3.88 -14.73 -10.46
C LEU A 66 -3.53 -15.45 -9.15
N LYS A 67 -4.13 -16.60 -8.82
CA LYS A 67 -3.86 -17.32 -7.56
C LYS A 67 -2.38 -17.67 -7.38
N TYR A 68 -1.68 -18.03 -8.46
CA TYR A 68 -0.24 -18.33 -8.43
C TYR A 68 0.59 -17.06 -8.20
N SER A 69 0.22 -15.96 -8.87
CA SER A 69 0.82 -14.64 -8.66
C SER A 69 0.65 -14.18 -7.20
N SER A 70 -0.55 -14.37 -6.64
CA SER A 70 -0.86 -14.04 -5.25
C SER A 70 -0.07 -14.90 -4.26
N ALA A 71 0.04 -16.21 -4.50
CA ALA A 71 0.81 -17.11 -3.64
C ALA A 71 2.30 -16.76 -3.65
N LEU A 72 2.85 -16.48 -4.84
CA LEU A 72 4.23 -16.02 -5.00
C LEU A 72 4.45 -14.67 -4.31
N SER A 73 3.52 -13.73 -4.44
CA SER A 73 3.56 -12.44 -3.76
C SER A 73 3.62 -12.59 -2.23
N ILE A 74 2.79 -13.46 -1.63
CA ILE A 74 2.84 -13.74 -0.19
C ILE A 74 4.19 -14.36 0.21
N ALA A 75 4.71 -15.29 -0.59
CA ALA A 75 6.03 -15.88 -0.34
C ALA A 75 7.14 -14.82 -0.35
N LEU A 76 7.13 -13.88 -1.30
CA LEU A 76 8.09 -12.77 -1.36
C LEU A 76 7.98 -11.83 -0.14
N ALA A 77 6.76 -11.58 0.36
CA ALA A 77 6.57 -10.81 1.60
C ALA A 77 7.13 -11.55 2.83
N LEU A 78 6.99 -12.87 2.91
CA LEU A 78 7.61 -13.67 3.97
C LEU A 78 9.14 -13.66 3.87
N VAL A 79 9.69 -13.76 2.65
CA VAL A 79 11.13 -13.62 2.42
C VAL A 79 11.62 -12.25 2.90
N PHE A 80 10.90 -11.17 2.58
CA PHE A 80 11.21 -9.83 3.07
C PHE A 80 11.29 -9.78 4.61
N VAL A 81 10.30 -10.35 5.31
CA VAL A 81 10.28 -10.42 6.77
C VAL A 81 11.46 -11.23 7.30
N VAL A 82 11.79 -12.37 6.70
CA VAL A 82 12.90 -13.22 7.13
C VAL A 82 14.23 -12.50 6.98
N ILE A 83 14.48 -11.87 5.83
CA ILE A 83 15.74 -11.16 5.61
C ILE A 83 15.84 -9.96 6.55
N CYS A 84 14.78 -9.15 6.67
CA CYS A 84 14.74 -8.00 7.58
C CYS A 84 15.00 -8.43 9.04
N SER A 85 14.34 -9.49 9.51
CA SER A 85 14.58 -10.08 10.83
C SER A 85 16.04 -10.52 11.01
N SER A 86 16.62 -11.18 10.00
CA SER A 86 18.00 -11.67 10.06
C SER A 86 19.02 -10.52 10.14
N MET A 87 18.80 -9.46 9.37
CA MET A 87 19.64 -8.26 9.39
C MET A 87 19.49 -7.50 10.70
N ALA A 88 18.28 -7.38 11.24
CA ALA A 88 18.03 -6.78 12.55
C ALA A 88 18.73 -7.55 13.66
N PHE A 89 18.66 -8.89 13.66
CA PHE A 89 19.33 -9.73 14.66
C PHE A 89 20.86 -9.63 14.55
N HIS A 90 21.39 -9.62 13.33
CA HIS A 90 22.83 -9.41 13.11
C HIS A 90 23.28 -8.03 13.61
N SER A 91 22.51 -6.98 13.30
CA SER A 91 22.78 -5.62 13.80
C SER A 91 22.78 -5.58 15.32
N LEU A 92 21.80 -6.22 15.96
CA LEU A 92 21.69 -6.33 17.41
C LEU A 92 22.90 -7.04 18.04
N TRP A 93 23.32 -8.16 17.46
CA TRP A 93 24.49 -8.91 17.94
C TRP A 93 25.80 -8.11 17.78
N SER A 94 25.91 -7.36 16.70
CA SER A 94 27.08 -6.51 16.43
C SER A 94 27.14 -5.24 17.27
N GLY A 95 26.14 -4.99 18.12
CA GLY A 95 26.07 -3.80 18.99
C GLY A 95 25.86 -2.49 18.23
N LYS A 96 25.45 -2.54 16.95
CA LYS A 96 25.20 -1.37 16.09
C LYS A 96 23.79 -0.80 16.24
N THR A 97 22.96 -1.38 17.09
CA THR A 97 21.56 -0.98 17.25
C THR A 97 21.41 0.17 18.23
N GLN A 98 20.52 1.12 17.89
CA GLN A 98 20.09 2.14 18.82
C GLN A 98 19.24 1.51 19.94
N SER A 99 19.21 2.15 21.12
CA SER A 99 18.37 1.71 22.23
C SER A 99 16.89 1.76 21.83
N VAL A 100 16.19 0.64 21.95
CA VAL A 100 14.75 0.55 21.62
C VAL A 100 13.97 1.52 22.50
N ARG A 101 13.37 2.54 21.89
CA ARG A 101 12.46 3.45 22.57
C ARG A 101 11.05 2.89 22.47
N LEU A 102 10.44 2.58 23.60
CA LEU A 102 9.05 2.11 23.65
C LEU A 102 8.04 3.25 23.56
N PHE A 103 8.47 4.48 23.87
CA PHE A 103 7.66 5.68 23.87
C PHE A 103 8.25 6.73 22.91
N PRO A 104 7.39 7.49 22.21
CA PRO A 104 7.83 8.58 21.35
C PRO A 104 8.51 9.68 22.18
N ASP A 105 9.56 10.27 21.62
CA ASP A 105 10.25 11.40 22.21
C ASP A 105 9.48 12.69 21.92
N PHE A 106 8.64 13.10 22.87
CA PHE A 106 7.82 14.32 22.73
C PHE A 106 8.64 15.63 22.67
N SER A 107 9.97 15.56 22.74
CA SER A 107 10.84 16.70 22.42
C SER A 107 10.99 16.93 20.90
N GLN A 108 10.78 15.89 20.09
CA GLN A 108 10.93 15.95 18.63
C GLN A 108 9.61 15.78 17.87
N VAL A 109 8.65 15.04 18.44
CA VAL A 109 7.34 14.78 17.80
C VAL A 109 6.19 15.31 18.63
N THR A 110 5.25 16.00 17.99
CA THR A 110 4.04 16.50 18.64
C THR A 110 3.00 15.38 18.71
N ALA A 111 2.13 15.42 19.72
CA ALA A 111 1.00 14.49 19.81
C ALA A 111 0.10 14.50 18.55
N LEU A 112 0.08 15.61 17.80
CA LEU A 112 -0.64 15.75 16.53
C LEU A 112 0.03 14.99 15.38
N ASP A 113 1.34 14.82 15.41
CA ASP A 113 2.06 14.07 14.37
C ASP A 113 1.70 12.58 14.46
N LEU A 114 1.41 12.07 15.66
CA LEU A 114 0.90 10.72 15.87
C LEU A 114 -0.45 10.48 15.17
N PHE A 115 -1.29 11.51 15.05
CA PHE A 115 -2.55 11.42 14.31
C PHE A 115 -2.35 11.33 12.79
N THR A 116 -1.20 11.75 12.26
CA THR A 116 -0.88 11.60 10.83
C THR A 116 -0.54 10.14 10.46
N THR A 117 -0.17 9.31 11.45
CA THR A 117 0.07 7.87 11.27
C THR A 117 -1.23 7.07 11.20
N VAL A 118 -2.31 7.53 11.86
CA VAL A 118 -3.60 6.83 11.87
C VAL A 118 -4.15 6.60 10.45
N PRO A 119 -4.20 7.60 9.55
CA PRO A 119 -4.52 7.38 8.14
C PRO A 119 -3.70 6.29 7.46
N VAL A 120 -2.39 6.20 7.73
CA VAL A 120 -1.53 5.18 7.13
C VAL A 120 -1.93 3.78 7.58
N PHE A 121 -2.23 3.60 8.87
CA PHE A 121 -2.77 2.33 9.39
C PHE A 121 -4.11 1.98 8.76
N VAL A 122 -5.03 2.95 8.67
CA VAL A 122 -6.34 2.76 8.03
C VAL A 122 -6.18 2.37 6.57
N THR A 123 -5.25 3.00 5.84
CA THR A 123 -4.92 2.65 4.46
C THR A 123 -4.39 1.23 4.34
N GLY A 124 -3.48 0.83 5.23
CA GLY A 124 -2.92 -0.52 5.26
C GLY A 124 -3.97 -1.62 5.43
N PHE A 125 -5.05 -1.37 6.17
CA PHE A 125 -6.15 -2.32 6.36
C PHE A 125 -7.34 -2.13 5.39
N GLY A 126 -7.20 -1.26 4.38
CA GLY A 126 -8.24 -0.88 3.41
C GLY A 126 -8.60 -1.94 2.36
N PHE A 127 -8.76 -3.21 2.74
CA PHE A 127 -9.02 -4.32 1.80
C PHE A 127 -10.50 -4.50 1.40
N HIS A 128 -11.40 -3.70 1.95
CA HIS A 128 -12.85 -3.90 1.85
C HIS A 128 -13.33 -3.82 0.38
N VAL A 129 -12.61 -3.04 -0.43
CA VAL A 129 -12.83 -2.86 -1.87
C VAL A 129 -12.71 -4.15 -2.69
N ASN A 130 -12.01 -5.15 -2.17
CA ASN A 130 -11.78 -6.44 -2.85
C ASN A 130 -12.75 -7.52 -2.39
N VAL A 131 -13.57 -7.27 -1.36
CA VAL A 131 -14.45 -8.26 -0.75
C VAL A 131 -15.47 -8.80 -1.77
N HIS A 132 -16.06 -7.94 -2.60
CA HIS A 132 -17.06 -8.35 -3.59
C HIS A 132 -16.47 -9.25 -4.69
N PRO A 133 -15.39 -8.86 -5.39
CA PRO A 133 -14.69 -9.74 -6.33
C PRO A 133 -14.27 -11.09 -5.75
N ILE A 134 -13.67 -11.09 -4.55
CA ILE A 134 -13.18 -12.33 -3.91
C ILE A 134 -14.36 -13.23 -3.52
N ARG A 135 -15.44 -12.64 -3.01
CA ARG A 135 -16.66 -13.38 -2.65
C ARG A 135 -17.32 -14.06 -3.85
N ALA A 136 -17.26 -13.45 -5.03
CA ALA A 136 -17.81 -14.03 -6.25
C ALA A 136 -17.07 -15.29 -6.72
N GLU A 137 -15.80 -15.45 -6.34
CA GLU A 137 -14.94 -16.60 -6.72
C GLU A 137 -14.93 -17.71 -5.64
N LEU A 138 -15.46 -17.45 -4.44
CA LEU A 138 -15.54 -18.44 -3.37
C LEU A 138 -16.55 -19.55 -3.72
N VAL A 139 -16.13 -20.81 -3.56
CA VAL A 139 -17.01 -21.98 -3.71
C VAL A 139 -18.23 -21.89 -2.79
N LYS A 140 -18.01 -21.42 -1.55
CA LYS A 140 -19.05 -21.17 -0.57
C LYS A 140 -18.96 -19.73 -0.07
N PRO A 141 -19.92 -18.85 -0.41
CA PRO A 141 -19.92 -17.46 0.04
C PRO A 141 -19.99 -17.29 1.58
N SER A 142 -20.40 -18.33 2.32
CA SER A 142 -20.41 -18.37 3.79
C SER A 142 -19.02 -18.30 4.41
N ASP A 143 -18.00 -18.78 3.69
CA ASP A 143 -16.64 -18.94 4.23
C ASP A 143 -15.87 -17.62 4.21
N MET A 144 -16.43 -16.58 3.57
CA MET A 144 -15.83 -15.25 3.44
C MET A 144 -15.47 -14.65 4.80
N SER A 145 -16.32 -14.80 5.82
CA SER A 145 -16.05 -14.26 7.16
C SER A 145 -14.83 -14.90 7.82
N ILE A 146 -14.61 -16.21 7.61
CA ILE A 146 -13.44 -16.93 8.13
C ILE A 146 -12.19 -16.49 7.37
N ALA A 147 -12.27 -16.40 6.04
CA ALA A 147 -11.17 -15.94 5.20
C ALA A 147 -10.72 -14.51 5.56
N VAL A 148 -11.67 -13.60 5.80
CA VAL A 148 -11.38 -12.23 6.24
C VAL A 148 -10.71 -12.20 7.61
N ARG A 149 -11.21 -12.96 8.59
CA ARG A 149 -10.60 -13.00 9.94
C ARG A 149 -9.18 -13.55 9.92
N LEU A 150 -8.95 -14.63 9.17
CA LEU A 150 -7.63 -15.24 9.07
C LEU A 150 -6.64 -14.34 8.32
N SER A 151 -7.07 -13.74 7.21
CA SER A 151 -6.23 -12.79 6.46
C SER A 151 -5.89 -11.55 7.28
N LEU A 152 -6.81 -11.03 8.09
CA LEU A 152 -6.55 -9.93 9.00
C LEU A 152 -5.49 -10.30 10.05
N LEU A 153 -5.61 -11.48 10.68
CA LEU A 153 -4.64 -11.95 11.67
C LEU A 153 -3.23 -12.10 11.07
N ILE A 154 -3.13 -12.68 9.88
CA ILE A 154 -1.86 -12.82 9.15
C ILE A 154 -1.29 -11.44 8.81
N SER A 155 -2.13 -10.51 8.35
CA SER A 155 -1.69 -9.15 7.99
C SER A 155 -1.16 -8.38 9.20
N VAL A 156 -1.85 -8.46 10.34
CA VAL A 156 -1.38 -7.86 11.60
C VAL A 156 -0.03 -8.44 12.02
N ALA A 157 0.14 -9.76 11.95
CA ALA A 157 1.40 -10.40 12.30
C ALA A 157 2.56 -9.95 11.39
N ILE A 158 2.33 -9.88 10.07
CA ILE A 158 3.34 -9.42 9.11
C ILE A 158 3.67 -7.95 9.31
N TYR A 159 2.67 -7.07 9.44
CA TYR A 159 2.89 -5.64 9.66
C TYR A 159 3.62 -5.37 10.97
N PHE A 160 3.25 -6.07 12.04
CA PHE A 160 3.96 -5.97 13.31
C PHE A 160 5.42 -6.42 13.17
N ALA A 161 5.68 -7.56 12.52
CA ALA A 161 7.04 -8.04 12.31
C ALA A 161 7.88 -7.04 11.48
N ILE A 162 7.36 -6.54 10.37
CA ILE A 162 8.06 -5.56 9.52
C ILE A 162 8.34 -4.27 10.30
N GLY A 163 7.34 -3.73 11.00
CA GLY A 163 7.50 -2.50 11.78
C GLY A 163 8.51 -2.68 12.92
N PHE A 164 8.44 -3.80 13.64
CA PHE A 164 9.33 -4.10 14.75
C PHE A 164 10.78 -4.30 14.29
N PHE A 165 11.02 -5.19 13.33
CA PHE A 165 12.39 -5.46 12.84
C PHE A 165 12.97 -4.30 12.03
N GLY A 166 12.13 -3.57 11.28
CA GLY A 166 12.53 -2.33 10.62
C GLY A 166 12.99 -1.27 11.62
N TYR A 167 12.25 -1.09 12.73
CA TYR A 167 12.66 -0.18 13.80
C TYR A 167 13.95 -0.63 14.49
N LEU A 168 14.12 -1.93 14.74
CA LEU A 168 15.38 -2.44 15.28
C LEU A 168 16.57 -2.20 14.33
N LEU A 169 16.36 -2.27 13.02
CA LEU A 169 17.44 -2.15 12.03
C LEU A 169 17.87 -0.69 11.79
N PHE A 170 16.92 0.24 11.76
CA PHE A 170 17.16 1.62 11.33
C PHE A 170 16.93 2.68 12.42
N GLY A 171 16.26 2.32 13.52
CA GLY A 171 16.03 3.22 14.66
C GLY A 171 15.33 4.52 14.25
N ASP A 172 15.86 5.65 14.72
CA ASP A 172 15.31 6.97 14.45
C ASP A 172 15.60 7.47 13.01
N SER A 173 16.37 6.72 12.21
CA SER A 173 16.71 7.06 10.82
C SER A 173 15.77 6.43 9.78
N ILE A 174 14.66 5.82 10.20
CA ILE A 174 13.67 5.23 9.29
C ILE A 174 13.08 6.30 8.36
N MET A 175 13.10 6.00 7.07
CA MET A 175 12.44 6.82 6.06
C MET A 175 10.98 6.37 5.86
N PRO A 176 10.12 7.25 5.33
CA PRO A 176 8.73 6.88 5.07
C PRO A 176 8.57 5.69 4.11
N ASP A 177 9.52 5.51 3.18
CA ASP A 177 9.73 4.25 2.46
C ASP A 177 10.99 3.56 2.99
N VAL A 178 10.78 2.50 3.78
CA VAL A 178 11.85 1.73 4.43
C VAL A 178 12.78 1.05 3.42
N LEU A 179 12.35 0.84 2.16
CA LEU A 179 13.19 0.22 1.13
C LEU A 179 14.35 1.12 0.73
N ILE A 180 14.18 2.43 0.90
CA ILE A 180 15.22 3.41 0.64
C ILE A 180 16.33 3.27 1.69
N ASN A 181 16.00 2.97 2.95
CA ASN A 181 17.02 2.77 3.99
C ASN A 181 17.99 1.63 3.70
N PHE A 182 17.58 0.63 2.91
CA PHE A 182 18.47 -0.46 2.48
C PHE A 182 19.48 -0.02 1.41
N ASP A 183 19.41 1.21 0.87
CA ASP A 183 20.40 1.69 -0.10
C ASP A 183 21.71 2.21 0.53
N GLN A 184 21.75 2.44 1.86
CA GLN A 184 22.89 3.05 2.57
C GLN A 184 23.59 2.15 3.58
N ASN A 185 22.99 1.03 3.98
CA ASN A 185 23.28 0.46 5.31
C ASN A 185 24.35 -0.65 5.33
N SER A 186 24.91 -1.02 4.17
CA SER A 186 25.81 -2.17 4.05
C SER A 186 27.21 -1.83 3.55
N ASP A 187 28.17 -1.77 4.47
CA ASP A 187 29.61 -1.69 4.17
C ASP A 187 30.17 -3.01 3.59
N SER A 188 29.49 -4.14 3.86
CA SER A 188 29.94 -5.47 3.41
C SER A 188 29.32 -5.86 2.07
N SER A 189 30.10 -6.59 1.25
CA SER A 189 29.62 -7.10 -0.05
C SER A 189 28.39 -8.00 0.07
N VAL A 190 28.28 -8.77 1.17
CA VAL A 190 27.12 -9.62 1.45
C VAL A 190 25.90 -8.79 1.82
N GLY A 191 26.08 -7.74 2.61
CA GLY A 191 25.00 -6.82 2.97
C GLY A 191 24.40 -6.13 1.74
N ARG A 192 25.24 -5.63 0.83
CA ARG A 192 24.76 -5.00 -0.42
C ARG A 192 23.95 -5.96 -1.29
N LEU A 193 24.36 -7.23 -1.37
CA LEU A 193 23.59 -8.26 -2.08
C LEU A 193 22.24 -8.52 -1.41
N LEU A 194 22.18 -8.56 -0.07
CA LEU A 194 20.94 -8.72 0.66
C LEU A 194 20.01 -7.51 0.45
N ASP A 195 20.55 -6.30 0.46
CA ASP A 195 19.81 -5.06 0.21
C ASP A 195 19.17 -5.07 -1.19
N ASP A 196 19.94 -5.42 -2.23
CA ASP A 196 19.44 -5.56 -3.60
C ASP A 196 18.36 -6.65 -3.71
N ILE A 197 18.56 -7.79 -3.04
CA ILE A 197 17.58 -8.89 -3.02
C ILE A 197 16.28 -8.44 -2.35
N ILE A 198 16.35 -7.76 -1.20
CA ILE A 198 15.17 -7.24 -0.48
C ILE A 198 14.40 -6.27 -1.37
N ARG A 199 15.09 -5.28 -1.94
CA ARG A 199 14.50 -4.23 -2.78
C ARG A 199 13.85 -4.82 -4.03
N LEU A 200 14.55 -5.71 -4.74
CA LEU A 200 14.01 -6.38 -5.94
C LEU A 200 12.86 -7.33 -5.61
N SER A 201 12.98 -8.10 -4.53
CA SER A 201 11.93 -9.00 -4.05
C SER A 201 10.65 -8.23 -3.72
N TYR A 202 10.77 -7.07 -3.07
CA TYR A 202 9.62 -6.24 -2.74
C TYR A 202 9.02 -5.56 -3.97
N ALA A 203 9.84 -5.05 -4.89
CA ALA A 203 9.36 -4.52 -6.17
C ALA A 203 8.57 -5.58 -6.96
N LEU A 204 9.05 -6.83 -6.97
CA LEU A 204 8.35 -7.96 -7.57
C LEU A 204 7.07 -8.33 -6.80
N HIS A 205 7.12 -8.35 -5.47
CA HIS A 205 5.94 -8.56 -4.62
C HIS A 205 4.82 -7.58 -4.98
N LEU A 206 5.15 -6.29 -4.98
CA LEU A 206 4.27 -5.21 -5.38
C LEU A 206 3.72 -5.45 -6.80
N ALA A 207 4.57 -5.86 -7.73
CA ALA A 207 4.19 -6.08 -9.12
C ALA A 207 3.15 -7.18 -9.28
N LEU A 208 3.24 -8.22 -8.46
CA LEU A 208 2.32 -9.35 -8.45
C LEU A 208 0.99 -9.06 -7.73
N VAL A 209 0.95 -8.06 -6.83
CA VAL A 209 -0.28 -7.59 -6.15
C VAL A 209 -1.09 -6.65 -7.04
N PHE A 210 -0.43 -5.82 -7.85
CA PHE A 210 -1.08 -4.82 -8.69
C PHE A 210 -2.28 -5.34 -9.52
N PRO A 211 -2.22 -6.51 -10.19
CA PRO A 211 -3.31 -6.96 -11.04
C PRO A 211 -4.59 -7.27 -10.27
N ILE A 212 -4.48 -7.73 -9.02
CA ILE A 212 -5.62 -8.00 -8.14
C ILE A 212 -6.32 -6.68 -7.80
N MET A 213 -5.55 -5.66 -7.42
CA MET A 213 -6.09 -4.33 -7.13
C MET A 213 -6.69 -3.68 -8.38
N PHE A 214 -6.02 -3.84 -9.52
CA PHE A 214 -6.47 -3.33 -10.81
C PHE A 214 -7.75 -4.01 -11.28
N TYR A 215 -7.89 -5.32 -11.04
CA TYR A 215 -9.12 -6.06 -11.31
C TYR A 215 -10.32 -5.45 -10.57
N SER A 216 -10.17 -5.23 -9.26
CA SER A 216 -11.23 -4.62 -8.45
C SER A 216 -11.55 -3.21 -8.91
N LEU A 217 -10.53 -2.38 -9.17
CA LEU A 217 -10.72 -1.05 -9.74
C LEU A 217 -11.55 -1.11 -11.03
N ARG A 218 -11.13 -1.97 -11.96
CA ARG A 218 -11.79 -2.16 -13.25
C ARG A 218 -13.25 -2.57 -13.06
N ALA A 219 -13.53 -3.56 -12.21
CA ALA A 219 -14.88 -4.04 -11.96
C ALA A 219 -15.79 -2.93 -11.39
N ASN A 220 -15.30 -2.14 -10.44
CA ASN A 220 -16.08 -1.06 -9.84
C ASN A 220 -16.36 0.09 -10.81
N ILE A 221 -15.38 0.49 -11.64
CA ILE A 221 -15.59 1.52 -12.67
C ILE A 221 -16.54 1.00 -13.76
N ASP A 222 -16.44 -0.28 -14.08
CA ASP A 222 -17.30 -0.92 -15.06
C ASP A 222 -18.78 -0.95 -14.62
N GLU A 223 -19.01 -1.29 -13.35
CA GLU A 223 -20.32 -1.29 -12.72
C GLU A 223 -20.88 0.14 -12.59
N LEU A 224 -20.04 1.11 -12.21
CA LEU A 224 -20.43 2.52 -12.10
C LEU A 224 -20.83 3.13 -13.45
N LEU A 225 -20.05 2.90 -14.51
CA LEU A 225 -20.26 3.52 -15.82
C LEU A 225 -21.25 2.76 -16.70
N PHE A 226 -21.36 1.43 -16.56
CA PHE A 226 -22.29 0.65 -17.36
C PHE A 226 -22.94 -0.52 -16.60
N SER A 227 -23.62 -0.16 -15.51
CA SER A 227 -24.45 -1.06 -14.68
C SER A 227 -25.43 -1.95 -15.48
N ASN A 228 -26.00 -1.44 -16.58
CA ASN A 228 -27.01 -2.17 -17.38
C ASN A 228 -26.46 -2.95 -18.59
N LYS A 229 -25.14 -3.12 -18.70
CA LYS A 229 -24.53 -3.81 -19.84
C LYS A 229 -24.14 -5.25 -19.51
N ARG A 230 -23.88 -6.04 -20.56
CA ARG A 230 -23.39 -7.42 -20.44
C ARG A 230 -22.12 -7.49 -19.57
N PRO A 231 -21.89 -8.62 -18.87
CA PRO A 231 -20.69 -8.82 -18.07
C PRO A 231 -19.41 -8.48 -18.84
N LEU A 232 -18.50 -7.75 -18.19
CA LEU A 232 -17.26 -7.26 -18.79
C LEU A 232 -16.41 -8.37 -19.43
N ALA A 233 -16.46 -9.58 -18.89
CA ALA A 233 -15.74 -10.74 -19.40
C ALA A 233 -16.13 -11.13 -20.84
N LEU A 234 -17.34 -10.77 -21.29
CA LEU A 234 -17.89 -11.09 -22.61
C LEU A 234 -17.60 -10.00 -23.66
N ASP A 235 -17.37 -8.75 -23.24
CA ASP A 235 -17.11 -7.63 -24.14
C ASP A 235 -15.62 -7.29 -24.21
N THR A 236 -14.93 -7.91 -25.17
CA THR A 236 -13.48 -7.74 -25.36
C THR A 236 -13.08 -6.29 -25.64
N ARG A 237 -13.87 -5.53 -26.41
CA ARG A 237 -13.51 -4.15 -26.78
C ARG A 237 -13.58 -3.24 -25.56
N ARG A 238 -14.68 -3.36 -24.79
CA ARG A 238 -14.86 -2.62 -23.54
C ARG A 238 -13.78 -3.01 -22.52
N PHE A 239 -13.51 -4.30 -22.36
CA PHE A 239 -12.48 -4.80 -21.45
C PHE A 239 -11.10 -4.20 -21.75
N VAL A 240 -10.66 -4.27 -23.02
CA VAL A 240 -9.34 -3.76 -23.42
C VAL A 240 -9.29 -2.24 -23.30
N SER A 241 -10.31 -1.53 -23.81
CA SER A 241 -10.35 -0.06 -23.76
C SER A 241 -10.30 0.45 -22.32
N LEU A 242 -11.13 -0.12 -21.44
CA LEU A 242 -11.23 0.32 -20.05
C LEU A 242 -9.95 -0.02 -19.27
N THR A 243 -9.32 -1.17 -19.57
CA THR A 243 -8.01 -1.52 -18.99
C THR A 243 -6.90 -0.57 -19.45
N LEU A 244 -6.82 -0.23 -20.74
CA LEU A 244 -5.78 0.68 -21.24
C LEU A 244 -5.93 2.09 -20.67
N VAL A 245 -7.16 2.61 -20.62
CA VAL A 245 -7.45 3.95 -20.05
C VAL A 245 -7.12 4.00 -18.56
N LEU A 246 -7.56 3.00 -17.79
CA LEU A 246 -7.26 2.95 -16.35
C LEU A 246 -5.77 2.74 -16.09
N LEU A 247 -5.08 1.91 -16.88
CA LEU A 247 -3.64 1.68 -16.72
C LEU A 247 -2.85 2.97 -17.02
N ALA A 248 -3.19 3.67 -18.11
CA ALA A 248 -2.59 4.96 -18.45
C ALA A 248 -2.83 6.00 -17.35
N PHE A 249 -4.03 6.06 -16.79
CA PHE A 249 -4.35 6.94 -15.67
C PHE A 249 -3.51 6.60 -14.42
N THR A 250 -3.42 5.32 -14.05
CA THR A 250 -2.63 4.89 -12.88
C THR A 250 -1.13 5.16 -13.07
N TYR A 251 -0.62 4.99 -14.30
CA TYR A 251 0.76 5.32 -14.65
C TYR A 251 1.02 6.82 -14.51
N PHE A 252 0.14 7.67 -15.06
CA PHE A 252 0.29 9.12 -14.95
C PHE A 252 0.34 9.58 -13.49
N VAL A 253 -0.60 9.10 -12.65
CA VAL A 253 -0.60 9.41 -11.21
C VAL A 253 0.68 8.94 -10.53
N ALA A 254 1.21 7.77 -10.89
CA ALA A 254 2.46 7.26 -10.33
C ALA A 254 3.69 8.09 -10.72
N VAL A 255 3.70 8.69 -11.92
CA VAL A 255 4.80 9.57 -12.36
C VAL A 255 4.75 10.91 -11.63
N GLU A 256 3.56 11.49 -11.47
CA GLU A 256 3.37 12.83 -10.89
C GLU A 256 3.51 12.87 -9.35
N ILE A 257 3.24 11.77 -8.65
CA ILE A 257 3.32 11.71 -7.19
C ILE A 257 4.65 11.07 -6.77
N PRO A 258 5.66 11.84 -6.31
CA PRO A 258 6.98 11.31 -5.97
C PRO A 258 7.04 10.67 -4.57
N ASN A 259 6.07 10.97 -3.70
CA ASN A 259 6.14 10.58 -2.29
C ASN A 259 4.97 9.68 -1.88
N VAL A 260 5.30 8.44 -1.49
CA VAL A 260 4.34 7.40 -1.09
C VAL A 260 3.61 7.79 0.21
N TRP A 261 4.29 8.47 1.13
CA TRP A 261 3.77 8.82 2.45
C TRP A 261 2.61 9.80 2.38
N TYR A 262 2.79 10.93 1.68
CA TYR A 262 1.69 11.90 1.48
C TYR A 262 0.50 11.24 0.80
N PHE A 263 0.76 10.34 -0.14
CA PHE A 263 -0.29 9.61 -0.83
C PHE A 263 -1.07 8.69 0.12
N PHE A 264 -0.40 7.89 0.95
CA PHE A 264 -1.07 7.04 1.95
C PHE A 264 -1.84 7.84 3.00
N GLN A 265 -1.31 8.97 3.45
CA GLN A 265 -2.00 9.84 4.41
C GLN A 265 -3.26 10.46 3.81
N PHE A 266 -3.17 10.97 2.58
CA PHE A 266 -4.33 11.51 1.87
C PHE A 266 -5.41 10.45 1.64
N LEU A 267 -5.03 9.24 1.21
CA LEU A 267 -6.00 8.17 0.96
C LEU A 267 -6.66 7.64 2.23
N GLY A 268 -5.87 7.52 3.30
CA GLY A 268 -6.35 7.05 4.59
C GLY A 268 -7.35 8.01 5.19
N SER A 269 -7.03 9.31 5.19
CA SER A 269 -7.87 10.34 5.78
C SER A 269 -9.12 10.67 4.96
N THR A 270 -9.15 10.36 3.66
CA THR A 270 -10.30 10.70 2.81
C THR A 270 -11.09 9.46 2.43
N THR A 271 -10.59 8.72 1.43
CA THR A 271 -11.36 7.69 0.74
C THR A 271 -11.60 6.49 1.62
N ILE A 272 -10.58 6.03 2.35
CA ILE A 272 -10.67 4.79 3.12
C ILE A 272 -11.43 5.01 4.43
N VAL A 273 -11.23 6.15 5.11
CA VAL A 273 -12.08 6.52 6.25
C VAL A 273 -13.56 6.61 5.85
N CYS A 274 -13.86 7.21 4.69
CA CYS A 274 -15.24 7.27 4.18
C CYS A 274 -15.84 5.86 4.00
N LEU A 275 -15.12 4.98 3.33
CA LEU A 275 -15.61 3.63 2.99
C LEU A 275 -15.67 2.69 4.21
N SER A 276 -14.68 2.74 5.10
CA SER A 276 -14.55 1.79 6.22
C SER A 276 -15.28 2.23 7.48
N PHE A 277 -15.47 3.54 7.70
CA PHE A 277 -16.08 4.05 8.93
C PHE A 277 -17.35 4.85 8.68
N LEU A 278 -17.33 5.85 7.80
CA LEU A 278 -18.46 6.75 7.62
C LEU A 278 -19.68 6.08 6.98
N PHE A 279 -19.51 5.37 5.85
CA PHE A 279 -20.66 4.72 5.20
C PHE A 279 -21.28 3.59 6.02
N PRO A 280 -20.51 2.65 6.63
CA PRO A 280 -21.11 1.62 7.49
C PRO A 280 -21.86 2.23 8.68
N ALA A 281 -21.29 3.25 9.33
CA ALA A 281 -21.95 3.94 10.43
C ALA A 281 -23.23 4.67 9.98
N ALA A 282 -23.20 5.34 8.83
CA ALA A 282 -24.38 5.99 8.26
C ALA A 282 -25.51 5.00 7.92
N ILE A 283 -25.18 3.81 7.43
CA ILE A 283 -26.15 2.74 7.16
C ILE A 283 -26.81 2.28 8.46
N ILE A 284 -26.04 2.09 9.54
CA ILE A 284 -26.56 1.71 10.87
C ILE A 284 -27.49 2.80 11.43
N LEU A 285 -27.13 4.07 11.29
CA LEU A 285 -27.95 5.19 11.78
C LEU A 285 -29.23 5.41 10.97
N ARG A 286 -29.18 5.14 9.65
CA ARG A 286 -30.33 5.25 8.75
C ARG A 286 -31.16 3.95 8.72
N ASP A 287 -31.06 3.10 9.73
CA ASP A 287 -31.73 1.81 9.74
C ASP A 287 -33.26 1.95 9.58
N MET A 288 -33.73 1.64 8.37
CA MET A 288 -35.14 1.69 8.00
C MET A 288 -35.94 0.48 8.54
N HIS A 289 -35.26 -0.59 8.97
CA HIS A 289 -35.90 -1.83 9.38
C HIS A 289 -35.94 -2.02 10.90
N GLY A 290 -35.35 -1.09 11.67
CA GLY A 290 -35.40 -1.08 13.15
C GLY A 290 -34.70 -2.27 13.82
N ILE A 291 -33.68 -2.82 13.16
CA ILE A 291 -32.86 -3.95 13.62
C ILE A 291 -31.75 -3.47 14.58
N SER A 292 -31.24 -2.24 14.38
CA SER A 292 -30.14 -1.64 15.12
C SER A 292 -30.53 -1.33 16.56
N LYS A 293 -29.70 -1.76 17.52
CA LYS A 293 -29.89 -1.42 18.94
C LYS A 293 -29.36 -0.02 19.23
N THR A 294 -29.77 0.56 20.36
CA THR A 294 -29.25 1.86 20.84
C THR A 294 -27.74 1.84 21.01
N ILE A 295 -27.15 0.70 21.41
CA ILE A 295 -25.69 0.54 21.53
C ILE A 295 -25.01 0.68 20.15
N ASP A 296 -25.59 0.07 19.11
CA ASP A 296 -25.04 0.12 17.75
C ASP A 296 -25.12 1.55 17.19
N GLN A 297 -26.19 2.28 17.50
CA GLN A 297 -26.36 3.69 17.11
C GLN A 297 -25.36 4.61 17.84
N VAL A 298 -25.13 4.38 19.14
CA VAL A 298 -24.11 5.13 19.90
C VAL A 298 -22.72 4.83 19.35
N MET A 299 -22.39 3.56 19.10
CA MET A 299 -21.13 3.18 18.48
C MET A 299 -20.93 3.81 17.10
N ALA A 300 -21.95 3.78 16.23
CA ALA A 300 -21.90 4.39 14.91
C ALA A 300 -21.65 5.90 15.00
N THR A 301 -22.32 6.60 15.92
CA THR A 301 -22.12 8.03 16.16
C THR A 301 -20.69 8.34 16.62
N VAL A 302 -20.17 7.57 17.57
CA VAL A 302 -18.79 7.71 18.06
C VAL A 302 -17.77 7.47 16.95
N VAL A 303 -17.97 6.44 16.13
CA VAL A 303 -17.11 6.13 14.97
C VAL A 303 -17.09 7.28 13.97
N ILE A 304 -18.23 7.90 13.67
CA ILE A 304 -18.30 9.08 12.78
C ILE A 304 -17.51 10.25 13.37
N ILE A 305 -17.71 10.58 14.65
CA ILE A 305 -17.01 11.70 15.30
C ILE A 305 -15.50 11.47 15.27
N LEU A 306 -15.04 10.26 15.62
CA LEU A 306 -13.62 9.91 15.58
C LEU A 306 -13.06 9.96 14.16
N ALA A 307 -13.77 9.39 13.18
CA ALA A 307 -13.37 9.37 11.78
C ALA A 307 -13.22 10.79 11.20
N VAL A 308 -14.19 11.67 11.45
CA VAL A 308 -14.14 13.06 10.99
C VAL A 308 -13.03 13.83 11.70
N GLY A 309 -12.89 13.65 13.02
CA GLY A 309 -11.86 14.31 13.82
C GLY A 309 -10.45 13.95 13.38
N THR A 310 -10.14 12.66 13.26
CA THR A 310 -8.79 12.20 12.84
C THR A 310 -8.47 12.61 11.41
N SER A 311 -9.44 12.55 10.50
CA SER A 311 -9.27 12.97 9.11
C SER A 311 -9.05 14.49 8.99
N GLY A 312 -9.82 15.27 9.75
CA GLY A 312 -9.66 16.73 9.80
C GLY A 312 -8.29 17.14 10.32
N ILE A 313 -7.83 16.53 11.41
CA ILE A 313 -6.48 16.76 11.96
C ILE A 313 -5.42 16.36 10.94
N ALA A 314 -5.51 15.17 10.34
CA ALA A 314 -4.52 14.71 9.37
C ALA A 314 -4.41 15.63 8.14
N ILE A 315 -5.54 16.11 7.60
CA ILE A 315 -5.54 17.04 6.47
C ILE A 315 -4.94 18.40 6.90
N TRP A 316 -5.33 18.90 8.06
CA TRP A 316 -4.83 20.16 8.60
C TRP A 316 -3.31 20.13 8.82
N THR A 317 -2.79 19.07 9.43
CA THR A 317 -1.35 18.90 9.67
C THR A 317 -0.58 18.77 8.36
N ASN A 318 -1.12 18.10 7.35
CA ASN A 318 -0.49 18.02 6.03
C ASN A 318 -0.40 19.39 5.34
N LEU A 319 -1.49 20.17 5.36
CA LEU A 319 -1.53 21.49 4.74
C LEU A 319 -0.57 22.45 5.43
N ASN A 320 -0.57 22.50 6.77
CA ASN A 320 0.23 23.45 7.52
C ASN A 320 1.67 22.98 7.79
N GLY A 321 1.93 21.67 7.78
CA GLY A 321 3.27 21.11 7.87
C GLY A 321 4.10 21.39 6.62
N SER A 322 3.47 21.45 5.44
CA SER A 322 4.14 21.87 4.19
C SER A 322 4.57 23.35 4.17
N SER A 323 4.18 24.15 5.17
CA SER A 323 4.52 25.57 5.28
C SER A 323 5.80 25.83 6.10
N ALA A 324 6.45 24.78 6.60
CA ALA A 324 7.57 24.90 7.54
C ALA A 324 8.94 24.45 6.97
N ASP A 325 9.01 24.05 5.70
CA ASP A 325 10.25 23.75 4.96
C ASP A 325 10.52 24.79 3.86
#